data_AF-H2C617-F1
#
_entry.id   AF-H2C617-F1
#
_cell.length_a   1.000
_cell.length_b   1.000
_cell.length_c   1.000
_cell.angle_alpha   90.00
_cell.angle_beta   90.00
_cell.angle_gamma   90.00
#
_symmetry.space_group_name_H-M   'P 1'
#
loop_
_entity.id
_entity.type
_entity.pdbx_description
1 polymer ?
#
loop_
_entity_poly.entity_id
_entity_poly.type
_entity_poly.pdbx_seq_one_letter_code
_entity_poly.pdbx_strand_id
1 'polypeptide(L)' 'MVSLKCPVCGGNVEVEDNALPGEIVEHDCGAQLEVYNDHGRLSLRLAEQIGEDWGE' A
#
# COMPACT_ATOMS: atom_id res chain seq x y z
N MET A 1 6.02 1.21 14.02
CA MET A 1 5.20 1.61 12.87
C MET A 1 5.97 2.68 12.13
N VAL A 2 5.96 2.64 10.80
CA VAL A 2 6.51 3.68 9.93
C VAL A 2 5.39 4.52 9.34
N SER A 3 5.60 5.84 9.21
CA SER A 3 4.64 6.73 8.58
C SER A 3 5.02 6.99 7.13
N LEU A 4 4.17 6.53 6.21
CA LEU A 4 4.32 6.70 4.77
C LEU A 4 3.28 7.68 4.23
N LYS A 5 3.45 8.12 2.98
CA LYS A 5 2.52 9.02 2.33
C LYS A 5 1.57 8.27 1.40
N CYS A 6 0.27 8.52 1.55
CA CYS A 6 -0.72 8.02 0.62
C CYS A 6 -0.51 8.69 -0.75
N PRO A 7 -0.27 7.93 -1.84
CA PRO A 7 -0.07 8.50 -3.17
C PRO A 7 -1.35 9.09 -3.79
N VAL A 8 -2.52 8.84 -3.18
CA VAL A 8 -3.82 9.31 -3.68
C VAL A 8 -4.21 10.68 -3.09
N CYS A 9 -4.16 10.82 -1.76
CA CYS A 9 -4.59 12.06 -1.08
C CYS A 9 -3.47 12.81 -0.37
N GLY A 10 -2.24 12.27 -0.28
CA GLY A 10 -1.13 12.86 0.45
C GLY A 10 -1.20 12.71 1.98
N GLY A 11 -2.22 12.01 2.49
CA GLY A 11 -2.39 11.66 3.90
C GLY A 11 -1.26 10.78 4.45
N ASN A 12 -1.18 10.69 5.78
CA ASN A 12 -0.23 9.82 6.47
C ASN A 12 -0.84 8.44 6.65
N VAL A 13 -0.08 7.40 6.29
CA VAL A 13 -0.47 5.99 6.48
C VAL A 13 0.49 5.37 7.49
N GLU A 14 -0.04 4.81 8.57
CA GLU A 14 0.75 4.03 9.53
C GLU A 14 0.86 2.59 9.04
N VAL A 15 2.09 2.12 8.86
CA VAL A 15 2.39 0.75 8.42
C VAL A 15 3.25 0.07 9.49
N GLU A 16 3.01 -1.20 9.77
CA GLU A 16 3.82 -1.95 10.75
C GLU A 16 5.27 -2.09 10.29
N ASP A 17 6.24 -2.10 11.22
CA ASP A 17 7.67 -2.18 10.84
C ASP A 17 8.05 -3.54 10.23
N ASN A 18 7.23 -4.56 10.47
CA ASN A 18 7.37 -5.92 9.93
C ASN A 18 6.56 -6.12 8.64
N ALA A 19 5.95 -5.07 8.09
CA ALA A 19 5.18 -5.16 6.87
C ALA A 19 6.06 -5.61 5.69
N LEU A 20 5.55 -6.57 4.93
CA LEU A 20 6.19 -7.19 3.80
C LEU A 20 5.70 -6.56 2.48
N PRO A 21 6.57 -6.48 1.45
CA PRO A 21 6.14 -6.10 0.12
C PRO A 21 5.02 -7.02 -0.39
N GLY A 22 3.97 -6.44 -0.97
CA GLY A 22 2.76 -7.12 -1.43
C GLY A 22 1.58 -7.07 -0.44
N GLU A 23 1.79 -6.62 0.79
CA GLU A 23 0.68 -6.44 1.74
C GLU A 23 -0.23 -5.28 1.34
N ILE A 24 -1.53 -5.46 1.57
CA ILE A 24 -2.57 -4.48 1.25
C ILE A 24 -3.00 -3.72 2.52
N VAL A 25 -2.98 -2.39 2.43
CA VAL A 25 -3.37 -1.47 3.50
C VAL A 25 -4.51 -0.59 3.00
N GLU A 26 -5.60 -0.53 3.78
CA GLU A 26 -6.71 0.40 3.52
C GLU A 26 -6.45 1.74 4.20
N HIS A 27 -6.70 2.84 3.49
CA HIS A 27 -6.55 4.19 4.01
C HIS A 27 -7.91 4.90 4.15
N ASP A 28 -8.03 5.88 5.03
CA ASP A 28 -9.28 6.61 5.31
C ASP A 28 -9.87 7.33 4.09
N CYS A 29 -9.05 7.63 3.09
CA CYS A 29 -9.50 8.23 1.82
C CYS A 29 -10.20 7.22 0.88
N GLY A 30 -10.30 5.96 1.27
CA GLY A 30 -10.91 4.87 0.50
C GLY A 30 -9.97 4.18 -0.48
N ALA A 31 -8.68 4.52 -0.49
CA ALA A 31 -7.70 3.85 -1.34
C ALA A 31 -7.23 2.53 -0.72
N GLN A 32 -7.18 1.48 -1.55
CA GLN A 32 -6.39 0.29 -1.25
C GLN A 32 -4.97 0.50 -1.75
N LEU A 33 -4.01 0.36 -0.84
CA LEU A 33 -2.59 0.61 -1.10
C LEU A 33 -1.81 -0.67 -0.92
N GLU A 34 -0.82 -0.90 -1.77
CA GLU A 34 0.11 -2.02 -1.63
C GLU A 34 1.45 -1.51 -1.10
N VAL A 35 1.99 -2.20 -0.09
CA VAL A 35 3.35 -2.01 0.40
C VAL A 35 4.33 -2.55 -0.63
N TYR A 36 5.34 -1.76 -0.99
CA TYR A 36 6.43 -2.22 -1.85
C TYR A 36 7.78 -1.72 -1.34
N ASN A 37 8.85 -2.36 -1.81
CA ASN A 37 10.21 -1.94 -1.52
C ASN A 37 10.72 -1.01 -2.64
N ASP A 38 11.00 0.24 -2.30
CA ASP A 38 11.74 1.18 -3.14
C ASP A 38 13.17 1.30 -2.61
N HIS A 39 14.13 0.68 -3.32
CA HIS A 39 15.56 0.78 -3.02
C HIS A 39 15.93 0.52 -1.54
N GLY A 40 15.31 -0.47 -0.92
CA GLY A 40 15.54 -0.83 0.49
C GLY A 40 14.65 -0.09 1.50
N ARG A 41 13.68 0.72 1.04
CA ARG A 41 12.72 1.43 1.90
C ARG A 41 11.29 1.00 1.61
N LEU A 42 10.48 0.86 2.65
CA LEU A 42 9.05 0.65 2.49
C LEU A 42 8.39 1.89 1.90
N SER A 43 7.52 1.69 0.91
CA SER A 43 6.76 2.71 0.21
C SER A 43 5.35 2.18 -0.12
N LEU A 44 4.44 3.07 -0.50
CA LEU A 44 3.05 2.73 -0.84
C LEU A 44 2.72 3.09 -2.29
N ARG A 45 2.08 2.16 -2.99
CA ARG A 45 1.50 2.37 -4.33
C ARG A 45 0.02 2.03 -4.30
N LEU A 46 -0.75 2.46 -5.31
CA LEU A 46 -2.14 2.02 -5.43
C LEU A 46 -2.13 0.49 -5.66
N ALA A 47 -2.93 -0.24 -4.90
CA ALA A 47 -3.10 -1.66 -5.12
C ALA A 47 -3.73 -1.88 -6.50
N GLU A 48 -3.30 -2.93 -7.21
CA GLU A 48 -3.92 -3.29 -8.47
C GLU A 48 -5.38 -3.70 -8.19
N GLN A 49 -6.32 -3.12 -8.93
CA GLN A 49 -7.68 -3.65 -8.93
C GLN A 49 -7.62 -5.00 -9.60
N ILE A 50 -8.10 -6.03 -8.89
CA ILE A 50 -8.25 -7.38 -9.41
C ILE A 50 -9.01 -7.28 -10.75
N GLY A 51 -8.30 -7.43 -11.87
CA GLY A 51 -8.90 -7.48 -13.19
C GLY A 51 -9.79 -8.71 -13.30
N GLU A 52 -10.74 -8.71 -14.23
CA GLU A 52 -11.76 -9.77 -14.42
C GLU A 52 -11.20 -11.18 -14.76
N ASP A 53 -9.89 -11.40 -14.67
CA ASP A 53 -9.18 -12.63 -15.02
C ASP A 53 -8.59 -13.37 -13.80
N TRP A 54 -8.74 -12.82 -12.58
CA TRP A 54 -8.32 -13.53 -11.36
C TRP A 54 -9.40 -14.52 -10.92
N GLY A 55 -9.43 -15.67 -11.59
CA GLY A 55 -10.28 -16.80 -11.23
C GLY A 55 -9.97 -18.02 -12.09
N GLU A 56 -9.41 -19.05 -11.45
CA GLU A 56 -9.63 -20.45 -11.84
C GLU A 56 -10.52 -21.13 -10.80
#